data_AF-A0A094IH02-F1
#
_entry.id   AF-A0A094IH02-F1
#
_cell.length_a   1.000
_cell.length_b   1.000
_cell.length_c   1.000
_cell.angle_alpha   90.00
_cell.angle_beta   90.00
_cell.angle_gamma   90.00
#
_symmetry.space_group_name_H-M   'P 1'
#
loop_
_entity.id
_entity.type
_entity.pdbx_description
1 polymer ?
#
loop_
_entity_poly.entity_id
_entity_poly.type
_entity_poly.pdbx_seq_one_letter_code
_entity_poly.pdbx_strand_id
1 'polypeptide(L)'
;MINVYAGKIYVGSQYDLNSINDDFNIVHAAKDPFHKDLVGYTGRKCPPDRYYYEDDNQASLCIIDFPSSSQWDFFPEEMLKLTMNFIDRSLANGKKVFIHCNQGESRAPSIAFMYLMSRGLMNEDKFESNLKYFCDLYPRYRPANGIFENIKRKYPFEYLKKQN
;
A
#
# COMPACT_ATOMS: atom_id res chain seq x y z
N MET A 1 -7.11 -8.73 10.10
CA MET A 1 -6.51 -7.39 9.86
C MET A 1 -5.79 -6.94 11.12
N ILE A 2 -4.76 -6.10 11.01
CA ILE A 2 -3.99 -5.56 12.14
C ILE A 2 -4.00 -4.03 12.05
N ASN A 3 -4.26 -3.34 13.16
CA ASN A 3 -4.10 -1.89 13.22
C ASN A 3 -2.62 -1.54 13.27
N VAL A 4 -2.15 -0.75 12.31
CA VAL A 4 -0.75 -0.31 12.23
C VAL A 4 -0.58 1.18 12.58
N TYR A 5 -1.68 1.88 12.84
CA TYR A 5 -1.62 3.27 13.29
C TYR A 5 -2.92 3.69 13.97
N ALA A 6 -2.83 4.01 15.27
CA ALA A 6 -3.79 4.79 16.06
C ALA A 6 -5.30 4.51 15.85
N GLY A 7 -5.70 3.26 15.59
CA GLY A 7 -7.10 2.94 15.27
C GLY A 7 -7.61 3.48 13.92
N LYS A 8 -6.71 3.99 13.07
CA LYS A 8 -7.00 4.65 11.80
C LYS A 8 -6.57 3.87 10.57
N ILE A 9 -5.40 3.22 10.59
CA ILE A 9 -4.88 2.46 9.45
C ILE A 9 -4.77 0.98 9.81
N TYR A 10 -5.34 0.14 8.96
CA TYR A 10 -5.40 -1.30 9.12
C TYR A 10 -4.81 -1.99 7.89
N VAL A 11 -4.07 -3.07 8.13
CA VAL A 11 -3.47 -3.90 7.07
C VAL A 11 -3.95 -5.33 7.17
N GLY A 12 -4.25 -5.96 6.04
CA GLY A 12 -4.77 -7.33 6.03
C GLY A 12 -4.67 -8.06 4.70
N SER A 13 -5.29 -9.24 4.69
CA SER A 13 -5.45 -10.07 3.50
C SER A 13 -6.81 -9.83 2.85
N GLN A 14 -7.06 -10.47 1.71
CA GLN A 14 -8.37 -10.41 1.07
C GLN A 14 -9.50 -10.97 1.94
N TYR A 15 -9.20 -11.91 2.85
CA TYR A 15 -10.22 -12.49 3.71
C TYR A 15 -10.74 -11.51 4.76
N ASP A 16 -9.95 -10.50 5.09
CA ASP A 16 -10.32 -9.46 6.05
C ASP A 16 -11.35 -8.48 5.46
N LEU A 17 -11.57 -8.47 4.14
CA LEU A 17 -12.61 -7.65 3.49
C LEU A 17 -14.02 -7.94 4.03
N ASN A 18 -14.27 -9.17 4.49
CA ASN A 18 -15.56 -9.57 5.07
C ASN A 18 -15.91 -8.81 6.36
N SER A 19 -14.92 -8.16 6.99
CA SER A 19 -15.07 -7.40 8.22
C SER A 19 -15.07 -5.89 7.99
N ILE A 20 -15.05 -5.45 6.73
CA ILE A 20 -15.00 -4.03 6.36
C ILE A 20 -16.42 -3.49 6.18
N ASN A 21 -16.64 -2.29 6.69
CA ASN A 21 -17.92 -1.58 6.63
C ASN A 21 -17.68 -0.13 6.13
N ASP A 22 -18.75 0.67 6.11
CA ASP A 22 -18.73 2.03 5.55
C ASP A 22 -17.85 3.03 6.33
N ASP A 23 -17.31 2.66 7.50
CA ASP A 23 -16.32 3.50 8.21
C ASP A 23 -14.96 3.49 7.52
N PHE A 24 -14.74 2.58 6.57
CA PHE A 24 -13.45 2.37 5.91
C PHE A 24 -13.46 2.80 4.46
N ASN A 25 -12.36 3.42 4.08
CA ASN A 25 -11.91 3.51 2.70
C ASN A 25 -10.86 2.44 2.43
N ILE A 26 -10.82 1.89 1.22
CA ILE A 26 -10.05 0.67 0.90
C ILE A 26 -8.92 0.96 -0.08
N VAL A 27 -7.73 0.41 0.17
CA VAL A 27 -6.62 0.37 -0.78
C VAL A 27 -6.39 -1.08 -1.21
N HIS A 28 -6.75 -1.40 -2.45
CA HIS A 28 -6.55 -2.70 -3.08
C HIS A 28 -5.15 -2.78 -3.70
N ALA A 29 -4.18 -3.31 -2.96
CA ALA A 29 -2.80 -3.51 -3.40
C ALA A 29 -2.61 -4.85 -4.13
N ALA A 30 -3.47 -5.15 -5.09
CA ALA A 30 -3.46 -6.44 -5.80
C ALA A 30 -4.02 -6.31 -7.22
N LYS A 31 -3.22 -6.72 -8.21
CA LYS A 31 -3.65 -6.82 -9.61
C LYS A 31 -4.87 -7.74 -9.79
N ASP A 32 -4.72 -9.01 -9.40
CA ASP A 32 -5.75 -10.03 -9.60
C ASP A 32 -6.31 -10.47 -8.21
N PRO A 33 -7.64 -10.61 -8.04
CA PRO A 33 -8.70 -10.16 -8.96
C PRO A 33 -8.96 -8.64 -8.88
N PHE A 34 -8.63 -8.00 -7.75
CA PHE A 34 -9.18 -6.69 -7.35
C PHE A 34 -9.06 -5.56 -8.37
N HIS A 35 -7.84 -5.16 -8.74
CA HIS A 35 -7.66 -4.09 -9.71
C HIS A 35 -8.21 -4.46 -11.09
N LYS A 36 -7.98 -5.72 -11.52
CA LYS A 36 -8.43 -6.18 -12.83
C LYS A 36 -9.96 -6.12 -12.96
N ASP A 37 -10.67 -6.60 -11.95
CA ASP A 37 -12.14 -6.63 -11.93
C ASP A 37 -12.72 -5.22 -11.84
N LEU A 38 -12.12 -4.35 -11.01
CA LEU A 38 -12.58 -2.97 -10.86
C LEU A 38 -12.40 -2.14 -12.13
N VAL A 39 -11.26 -2.29 -12.82
CA VAL A 39 -10.96 -1.54 -14.05
C VAL A 39 -11.56 -2.20 -15.31
N GLY A 40 -11.86 -3.50 -15.26
CA GLY A 40 -12.60 -4.21 -16.29
C GLY A 40 -11.79 -4.63 -17.53
N TYR A 41 -10.45 -4.72 -17.45
CA TYR A 41 -9.65 -5.23 -18.57
C TYR A 41 -9.51 -6.74 -18.53
N THR A 42 -9.54 -7.40 -19.70
CA THR A 42 -9.54 -8.87 -19.80
C THR A 42 -8.15 -9.47 -20.00
N GLY A 43 -7.21 -8.70 -20.56
CA GLY A 43 -5.84 -9.13 -20.86
C GLY A 43 -5.03 -9.54 -19.62
N ARG A 44 -3.93 -10.29 -19.86
CA ARG A 44 -3.00 -10.70 -18.79
C ARG A 44 -2.22 -9.51 -18.23
N LYS A 45 -1.82 -8.59 -19.11
CA LYS A 45 -1.05 -7.39 -18.75
C LYS A 45 -2.00 -6.27 -18.33
N CYS A 46 -1.57 -5.51 -17.32
CA CYS A 46 -2.23 -4.27 -16.97
C CYS A 46 -2.05 -3.25 -18.10
N PRO A 47 -3.09 -2.50 -18.48
CA PRO A 47 -2.94 -1.37 -19.40
C PRO A 47 -2.01 -0.30 -18.79
N PRO A 48 -1.03 0.23 -19.55
CA PRO A 48 -0.07 1.21 -19.04
C PRO A 48 -0.68 2.52 -18.53
N ASP A 49 -1.87 2.88 -19.02
CA ASP A 49 -2.64 4.06 -18.65
C ASP A 49 -3.63 3.82 -17.50
N ARG A 50 -3.70 2.58 -16.99
CA ARG A 50 -4.69 2.15 -15.99
C ARG A 50 -4.07 1.30 -14.90
N TYR A 51 -2.86 1.63 -14.46
CA TYR A 51 -2.24 0.93 -13.33
C TYR A 51 -2.78 1.41 -11.97
N TYR A 52 -3.53 2.51 -11.97
CA TYR A 52 -4.15 3.10 -10.79
C TYR A 52 -5.59 3.49 -11.12
N TYR A 53 -6.49 3.24 -10.17
CA TYR A 53 -7.87 3.69 -10.19
C TYR A 53 -8.26 4.17 -8.80
N GLU A 54 -9.08 5.20 -8.70
CA GLU A 54 -9.61 5.72 -7.44
C GLU A 54 -11.05 6.23 -7.62
N ASP A 55 -11.88 5.99 -6.61
CA ASP A 55 -13.14 6.69 -6.35
C ASP A 55 -13.19 7.17 -4.87
N ASP A 56 -14.31 7.73 -4.43
CA ASP A 56 -14.46 8.30 -3.08
C ASP A 56 -14.19 7.31 -1.93
N ASN A 57 -14.38 6.01 -2.17
CA ASN A 57 -14.33 4.96 -1.16
C ASN A 57 -13.13 4.01 -1.32
N GLN A 58 -12.53 3.93 -2.50
CA GLN A 58 -11.44 3.00 -2.75
C GLN A 58 -10.39 3.49 -3.75
N ALA A 59 -9.15 3.12 -3.50
CA ALA A 59 -8.06 3.14 -4.46
C ALA A 59 -7.67 1.71 -4.82
N SER A 60 -7.33 1.47 -6.07
CA SER A 60 -6.91 0.16 -6.57
C SER A 60 -5.63 0.29 -7.38
N LEU A 61 -4.66 -0.56 -7.05
CA LEU A 61 -3.31 -0.49 -7.59
C LEU A 61 -2.98 -1.79 -8.31
N CYS A 62 -2.52 -1.67 -9.55
CA CYS A 62 -2.14 -2.78 -10.40
C CYS A 62 -0.74 -3.32 -10.03
N ILE A 63 -0.63 -3.90 -8.84
CA ILE A 63 0.65 -4.36 -8.29
C ILE A 63 0.67 -5.89 -8.20
N ILE A 64 1.78 -6.45 -8.68
CA ILE A 64 2.12 -7.86 -8.55
C ILE A 64 3.28 -8.04 -7.58
N ASP A 65 3.38 -9.23 -7.02
CA ASP A 65 4.44 -9.60 -6.09
C ASP A 65 5.34 -10.63 -6.79
N PHE A 66 6.61 -10.29 -6.99
CA PHE A 66 7.52 -11.16 -7.74
C PHE A 66 8.92 -11.17 -7.09
N PRO A 67 9.58 -12.33 -6.97
CA PRO A 67 10.84 -12.46 -6.25
C PRO A 67 12.04 -11.86 -6.99
N SER A 68 11.99 -11.69 -8.31
CA SER A 68 13.12 -11.17 -9.08
C SER A 68 12.69 -10.37 -10.31
N SER A 69 12.95 -9.06 -10.26
CA SER A 69 13.14 -8.23 -11.45
C SER A 69 13.73 -6.90 -11.01
N SER A 70 15.07 -6.81 -11.00
CA SER A 70 15.81 -5.55 -10.73
C SER A 70 15.47 -4.40 -11.69
N GLN A 71 14.64 -4.66 -12.71
CA GLN A 71 14.23 -3.71 -13.73
C GLN A 71 12.77 -3.24 -13.60
N TRP A 72 11.91 -3.89 -12.80
CA TRP A 72 10.50 -3.50 -12.74
C TRP A 72 10.24 -2.51 -11.62
N ASP A 73 9.57 -1.41 -11.98
CA ASP A 73 9.09 -0.48 -10.99
C ASP A 73 7.74 -0.95 -10.42
N PHE A 74 7.78 -1.74 -9.35
CA PHE A 74 6.58 -2.29 -8.70
C PHE A 74 5.70 -1.20 -8.08
N PHE A 75 6.31 -0.06 -7.72
CA PHE A 75 5.62 1.10 -7.18
C PHE A 75 6.02 2.36 -7.94
N PRO A 76 5.41 2.61 -9.12
CA PRO A 76 5.60 3.89 -9.82
C PRO A 76 5.35 5.07 -8.86
N GLU A 77 6.21 6.09 -8.90
CA GLU A 77 6.14 7.19 -7.93
C GLU A 77 4.79 7.91 -7.95
N GLU A 78 4.22 8.09 -9.15
CA GLU A 78 2.89 8.68 -9.34
C GLU A 78 1.80 7.85 -8.64
N MET A 79 1.82 6.52 -8.82
CA MET A 79 0.91 5.61 -8.13
C MET A 79 1.00 5.76 -6.61
N LEU A 80 2.23 5.84 -6.07
CA LEU A 80 2.43 6.03 -4.64
C LEU A 80 1.92 7.40 -4.17
N LYS A 81 2.20 8.49 -4.90
CA LYS A 81 1.70 9.83 -4.56
C LYS A 81 0.18 9.86 -4.50
N LEU A 82 -0.49 9.31 -5.52
CA LEU A 82 -1.95 9.22 -5.56
C LEU A 82 -2.48 8.40 -4.38
N THR A 83 -1.85 7.25 -4.10
CA THR A 83 -2.21 6.41 -2.96
C THR A 83 -2.03 7.13 -1.61
N MET A 84 -0.92 7.84 -1.39
CA MET A 84 -0.72 8.58 -0.14
C MET A 84 -1.73 9.72 0.01
N ASN A 85 -2.09 10.38 -1.10
CA ASN A 85 -3.12 11.42 -1.12
C ASN A 85 -4.51 10.85 -0.80
N PHE A 86 -4.85 9.68 -1.35
CA PHE A 86 -6.10 8.98 -1.02
C PHE A 86 -6.16 8.64 0.48
N ILE A 87 -5.08 8.10 1.04
CA ILE A 87 -5.00 7.78 2.47
C ILE A 87 -5.16 9.07 3.29
N ASP A 88 -4.44 10.14 2.96
CA ASP A 88 -4.54 11.42 3.68
C ASP A 88 -5.96 12.01 3.63
N ARG A 89 -6.61 12.01 2.46
CA ARG A 89 -7.99 12.48 2.29
C ARG A 89 -8.97 11.64 3.10
N SER A 90 -8.84 10.33 3.04
CA SER A 90 -9.69 9.40 3.79
C SER A 90 -9.62 9.69 5.29
N LEU A 91 -8.40 9.82 5.82
CA LEU A 91 -8.17 10.12 7.23
C LEU A 91 -8.66 11.53 7.63
N ALA A 92 -8.49 12.52 6.76
CA ALA A 92 -9.00 13.88 6.99
C ALA A 92 -10.53 13.93 7.05
N ASN A 93 -11.20 13.07 6.28
CA ASN A 93 -12.66 12.92 6.26
C ASN A 93 -13.19 12.02 7.40
N GLY A 94 -12.34 11.65 8.36
CA GLY A 94 -12.72 10.84 9.52
C GLY A 94 -12.92 9.36 9.22
N LYS A 95 -12.60 8.89 8.01
CA LYS A 95 -12.63 7.46 7.66
C LYS A 95 -11.40 6.75 8.21
N LYS A 96 -11.57 5.46 8.47
CA LYS A 96 -10.44 4.53 8.62
C LYS A 96 -9.96 4.10 7.25
N VAL A 97 -8.73 3.63 7.15
CA VAL A 97 -8.18 3.09 5.90
C VAL A 97 -7.82 1.64 6.09
N PHE A 98 -8.32 0.78 5.21
CA PHE A 98 -7.94 -0.61 5.12
C PHE A 98 -7.09 -0.86 3.88
N ILE A 99 -5.84 -1.27 4.07
CA ILE A 99 -4.90 -1.59 2.99
C ILE A 99 -4.74 -3.10 2.94
N HIS A 100 -5.05 -3.71 1.80
CA HIS A 100 -4.93 -5.16 1.66
C HIS A 100 -4.35 -5.59 0.33
N CYS A 101 -3.84 -6.82 0.31
CA CYS A 101 -3.53 -7.54 -0.90
C CYS A 101 -4.10 -8.95 -0.76
N ASN A 102 -3.66 -9.91 -1.58
CA ASN A 102 -4.20 -11.26 -1.49
C ASN A 102 -3.89 -11.91 -0.14
N GLN A 103 -2.60 -11.99 0.24
CA GLN A 103 -2.16 -12.65 1.48
C GLN A 103 -1.97 -11.68 2.66
N GLY A 104 -1.85 -10.38 2.38
CA GLY A 104 -1.56 -9.38 3.41
C GLY A 104 -0.12 -9.45 3.94
N GLU A 105 0.83 -9.97 3.17
CA GLU A 105 2.21 -10.21 3.64
C GLU A 105 3.27 -9.33 2.98
N SER A 106 3.00 -8.83 1.77
CA SER A 106 4.00 -8.11 0.94
C SER A 106 3.49 -6.73 0.53
N ARG A 107 2.78 -6.63 -0.60
CA ARG A 107 2.33 -5.37 -1.23
C ARG A 107 1.60 -4.41 -0.28
N ALA A 108 0.59 -4.90 0.44
CA ALA A 108 -0.20 -4.07 1.35
C ALA A 108 0.60 -3.55 2.56
N PRO A 109 1.28 -4.40 3.36
CA PRO A 109 2.13 -3.91 4.43
C PRO A 109 3.29 -3.04 3.91
N SER A 110 3.80 -3.26 2.69
CA SER A 110 4.77 -2.36 2.06
C SER A 110 4.23 -0.94 1.82
N ILE A 111 3.00 -0.79 1.31
CA ILE A 111 2.36 0.52 1.14
C ILE A 111 2.17 1.20 2.49
N ALA A 112 1.67 0.46 3.50
CA ALA A 112 1.49 0.98 4.84
C ALA A 112 2.83 1.46 5.44
N PHE A 113 3.89 0.66 5.32
CA PHE A 113 5.23 1.03 5.77
C PHE A 113 5.71 2.34 5.11
N MET A 114 5.62 2.44 3.77
CA MET A 114 5.99 3.66 3.05
C MET A 114 5.14 4.88 3.46
N TYR A 115 3.84 4.70 3.68
CA TYR A 115 2.96 5.76 4.16
C TYR A 115 3.40 6.26 5.54
N LEU A 116 3.51 5.36 6.53
CA LEU A 116 3.89 5.73 7.90
C LEU A 116 5.26 6.43 7.92
N MET A 117 6.21 5.95 7.12
CA MET A 117 7.55 6.52 7.06
C MET A 117 7.54 7.91 6.42
N SER A 118 6.90 8.06 5.27
CA SER A 118 6.83 9.33 4.53
C SER A 118 6.03 10.42 5.25
N ARG A 119 5.23 10.04 6.26
CA ARG A 119 4.45 10.94 7.10
C ARG A 119 5.09 11.18 8.48
N GLY A 120 6.26 10.60 8.75
CA GLY A 120 6.95 10.73 10.04
C GLY A 120 6.15 10.13 11.20
N LEU A 121 5.37 9.09 10.94
CA LEU A 121 4.46 8.45 11.91
C LEU A 121 5.11 7.27 12.66
N MET A 122 6.40 7.06 12.43
CA MET A 122 7.21 6.07 13.14
C MET A 122 8.30 6.79 13.94
N ASN A 123 8.73 6.17 15.04
CA ASN A 123 9.55 6.81 16.06
C ASN A 123 11.06 6.66 15.83
N GLU A 124 11.49 6.23 14.66
CA GLU A 124 12.90 5.92 14.37
C GLU A 124 13.46 6.81 13.25
N ASP A 125 14.77 7.09 13.31
CA ASP A 125 15.42 8.01 12.36
C ASP A 125 15.95 7.32 11.09
N LYS A 126 16.04 5.99 11.10
CA LYS A 126 16.70 5.20 10.04
C LYS A 126 15.75 4.19 9.42
N PHE A 127 16.02 3.83 8.17
CA PHE A 127 15.24 2.82 7.44
C PHE A 127 15.18 1.49 8.18
N GLU A 128 16.33 0.97 8.61
CA GLU A 128 16.44 -0.33 9.27
C GLU A 128 15.71 -0.36 10.61
N SER A 129 15.83 0.72 11.39
CA SER A 129 15.12 0.86 12.67
C SER A 129 13.60 0.94 12.47
N ASN A 130 13.14 1.76 11.52
CA ASN A 130 11.73 1.84 11.17
C ASN A 130 11.18 0.52 10.63
N LEU A 131 11.96 -0.16 9.79
CA LEU A 131 11.60 -1.48 9.27
C LEU A 131 11.46 -2.49 10.40
N LYS A 132 12.40 -2.51 11.35
CA LYS A 132 12.31 -3.37 12.53
C LYS A 132 11.05 -3.06 13.34
N TYR A 133 10.82 -1.78 13.66
CA TYR A 133 9.63 -1.34 14.38
C TYR A 133 8.35 -1.79 13.66
N PHE A 134 8.29 -1.62 12.33
CA PHE A 134 7.15 -2.03 11.54
C PHE A 134 6.96 -3.56 11.51
N CYS A 135 8.05 -4.34 11.47
CA CYS A 135 7.98 -5.80 11.60
C CYS A 135 7.50 -6.25 12.97
N ASP A 136 7.86 -5.55 14.05
CA ASP A 136 7.35 -5.84 15.40
C ASP A 136 5.84 -5.53 15.48
N LEU A 137 5.40 -4.45 14.84
CA LEU A 137 3.98 -4.04 14.75
C LEU A 137 3.15 -4.94 13.83
N TYR A 138 3.72 -5.39 12.71
CA TYR A 138 3.08 -6.25 11.71
C TYR A 138 3.96 -7.49 11.41
N PRO A 139 3.94 -8.52 12.28
CA PRO A 139 4.84 -9.69 12.17
C PRO A 139 4.68 -10.53 10.91
N ARG A 140 3.58 -10.34 10.16
CA ARG A 140 3.32 -10.99 8.88
C ARG A 140 4.05 -10.32 7.71
N TYR A 141 4.78 -9.22 7.93
CA TYR A 141 5.47 -8.52 6.85
C TYR A 141 6.63 -9.38 6.32
N ARG A 142 6.46 -9.90 5.10
CA ARG A 142 7.39 -10.78 4.39
C ARG A 142 7.35 -10.45 2.90
N PRO A 143 7.85 -9.27 2.49
CA PRO A 143 7.80 -8.86 1.11
C PRO A 143 8.65 -9.79 0.24
N ALA A 144 8.22 -10.06 -0.99
CA ALA A 144 9.12 -10.68 -1.96
C ALA A 144 10.31 -9.75 -2.21
N ASN A 145 11.45 -10.33 -2.57
CA ASN A 145 12.70 -9.58 -2.71
C ASN A 145 12.58 -8.42 -3.73
N GLY A 146 11.84 -8.59 -4.83
CA GLY A 146 11.60 -7.52 -5.79
C GLY A 146 10.85 -6.31 -5.20
N ILE A 147 9.84 -6.56 -4.36
CA ILE A 147 9.12 -5.51 -3.63
C ILE A 147 10.04 -4.81 -2.64
N PHE A 148 10.80 -5.58 -1.85
CA PHE A 148 11.70 -5.05 -0.84
C PHE A 148 12.79 -4.15 -1.43
N GLU A 149 13.47 -4.61 -2.47
CA GLU A 149 14.51 -3.83 -3.18
C GLU A 149 13.94 -2.58 -3.83
N ASN A 150 12.71 -2.64 -4.37
CA ASN A 150 12.05 -1.47 -4.95
C ASN A 150 11.79 -0.38 -3.90
N ILE A 151 11.32 -0.77 -2.71
CA ILE A 151 11.11 0.14 -1.56
C ILE A 151 12.43 0.74 -1.11
N LYS A 152 13.46 -0.10 -0.92
CA LYS A 152 14.79 0.33 -0.46
C LYS A 152 15.43 1.35 -1.42
N ARG A 153 15.30 1.14 -2.73
CA ARG A 153 15.80 2.06 -3.77
C ARG A 153 15.10 3.43 -3.75
N LYS A 154 13.85 3.50 -3.26
CA LYS A 154 13.04 4.72 -3.23
C LYS A 154 13.14 5.49 -1.91
N TYR A 155 13.74 4.91 -0.87
CA TYR A 155 14.09 5.63 0.36
C TYR A 155 15.04 6.80 0.01
N PRO A 156 14.88 8.03 0.55
CA PRO A 156 14.14 8.42 1.76
C PRO A 156 12.66 8.80 1.61
N PHE A 157 11.99 8.44 0.50
CA PHE A 157 10.57 8.78 0.27
C PHE A 157 10.26 10.29 0.34
N GLU A 158 11.25 11.15 0.12
CA GLU A 158 11.08 12.61 0.14
C GLU A 158 10.00 13.07 -0.86
N TYR A 159 9.93 12.41 -2.02
CA TYR A 159 8.94 12.66 -3.06
C TYR A 159 7.49 12.32 -2.64
N LEU A 160 7.32 11.59 -1.52
CA LEU A 160 6.00 11.25 -0.96
C LEU A 160 5.58 12.19 0.16
N LYS A 161 6.49 13.00 0.73
CA LYS A 161 6.13 13.93 1.81
C LYS A 161 5.03 14.87 1.37
N LYS A 162 4.13 15.23 2.30
CA LYS A 162 3.07 16.20 2.03
C LYS A 162 3.72 17.51 1.58
N GLN A 163 3.37 17.98 0.40
CA GLN A 163 3.75 19.32 -0.03
C GLN A 163 2.84 20.29 0.74
N ASN A 164 3.49 21.23 1.44
CA ASN A 164 2.80 22.27 2.22
C ASN A 164 1.98 23.20 1.33
#